data_AF-A0A0B1SFR7-F1
#
_entry.id   AF-A0A0B1SFR7-F1
#
_cell.length_a   1.000
_cell.length_b   1.000
_cell.length_c   1.000
_cell.angle_alpha   90.00
_cell.angle_beta   90.00
_cell.angle_gamma   90.00
#
_symmetry.space_group_name_H-M   'P 1'
#
loop_
_entity.id
_entity.type
_entity.pdbx_description
1 polymer ?
#
loop_
_entity_poly.entity_id
_entity_poly.type
_entity_poly.pdbx_seq_one_letter_code
_entity_poly.pdbx_strand_id
1 'polypeptide(L)'
;MILNTAQSLFEVAGTMPAHGTLFLETACQIWAKQGRCEEKISIDYDHEVEVAVEEVCSAEDSGLHPSDAAWVDYCQSRIERPERYGQRTIVLAKCVNVLFKYLDYGSNRADARAWVLLHAAVQFVDPALLIPLWRERYDWWPRSHTVPLPPEAESRRGELLAALATTPIE
;
A
#
# COMPACT_ATOMS: atom_id res chain seq x y z
N MET A 1 -27.17 -1.58 23.01
CA MET A 1 -28.36 -1.51 22.16
C MET A 1 -27.97 -1.33 20.68
N ILE A 2 -26.96 -2.08 20.21
CA ILE A 2 -26.35 -1.97 18.86
C ILE A 2 -26.32 -3.34 18.14
N LEU A 3 -26.38 -4.46 18.88
CA LEU A 3 -26.48 -5.81 18.31
C LEU A 3 -27.70 -6.01 17.40
N ASN A 4 -28.82 -5.34 17.69
CA ASN A 4 -30.08 -5.56 16.95
C ASN A 4 -30.05 -5.03 15.52
N THR A 5 -29.22 -4.03 15.22
CA THR A 5 -29.22 -3.39 13.90
C THR A 5 -28.49 -4.24 12.86
N ALA A 6 -27.35 -4.84 13.24
CA ALA A 6 -26.61 -5.73 12.35
C ALA A 6 -27.42 -7.02 12.08
N GLN A 7 -28.01 -7.60 13.13
CA GLN A 7 -28.79 -8.84 13.02
C GLN A 7 -30.05 -8.66 12.15
N SER A 8 -30.73 -7.50 12.27
CA SER A 8 -31.89 -7.17 11.42
C SER A 8 -31.49 -6.98 9.95
N LEU A 9 -30.30 -6.43 9.67
CA LEU A 9 -29.81 -6.26 8.30
C LEU A 9 -29.44 -7.59 7.65
N PHE A 10 -28.94 -8.56 8.43
CA PHE A 10 -28.65 -9.91 7.97
C PHE A 10 -29.92 -10.71 7.63
N GLU A 11 -30.97 -10.62 8.45
CA GLU A 11 -32.25 -11.26 8.14
C GLU A 11 -32.90 -10.67 6.88
N VAL A 12 -32.75 -9.36 6.65
CA VAL A 12 -33.25 -8.71 5.44
C VAL A 12 -32.41 -9.10 4.21
N ALA A 13 -31.09 -9.17 4.32
CA ALA A 13 -30.20 -9.56 3.21
C ALA A 13 -30.44 -11.01 2.73
N GLY A 14 -30.78 -11.93 3.65
CA GLY A 14 -31.09 -13.33 3.32
C GLY A 14 -32.38 -13.53 2.52
N THR A 15 -33.23 -12.50 2.39
CA THR A 15 -34.53 -12.60 1.71
C THR A 15 -34.59 -11.90 0.35
N MET A 16 -33.51 -11.27 -0.10
CA MET A 16 -33.53 -10.43 -1.31
C MET A 16 -32.76 -11.03 -2.49
N PRO A 17 -33.36 -11.13 -3.69
CA PRO A 17 -32.64 -11.56 -4.89
C PRO A 17 -31.83 -10.39 -5.47
N ALA A 18 -30.56 -10.65 -5.81
CA ALA A 18 -29.58 -9.87 -6.60
C ALA A 18 -29.30 -8.39 -6.23
N HIS A 19 -30.23 -7.65 -5.61
CA HIS A 19 -30.04 -6.30 -5.11
C HIS A 19 -29.46 -6.26 -3.68
N GLY A 20 -29.34 -7.41 -2.99
CA GLY A 20 -28.73 -7.50 -1.67
C GLY A 20 -27.21 -7.20 -1.68
N THR A 21 -26.52 -7.54 -2.76
CA THR A 21 -25.06 -7.31 -2.91
C THR A 21 -24.73 -5.82 -2.94
N LEU A 22 -25.51 -5.04 -3.69
CA LEU A 22 -25.37 -3.58 -3.79
C LEU A 22 -25.62 -2.87 -2.45
N PHE A 23 -26.52 -3.40 -1.62
CA PHE A 23 -26.80 -2.85 -0.30
C PHE A 23 -25.63 -3.10 0.67
N LEU A 24 -25.04 -4.30 0.63
CA LEU A 24 -23.84 -4.63 1.42
C LEU A 24 -22.62 -3.81 0.98
N GLU A 25 -22.38 -3.68 -0.32
CA GLU A 25 -21.32 -2.83 -0.85
C GLU A 25 -21.48 -1.37 -0.42
N THR A 26 -22.69 -0.83 -0.54
CA THR A 26 -22.97 0.56 -0.14
C THR A 26 -22.81 0.74 1.37
N ALA A 27 -23.23 -0.22 2.18
CA ALA A 27 -23.05 -0.20 3.63
C ALA A 27 -21.56 -0.28 4.03
N CYS A 28 -20.77 -1.13 3.37
CA CYS A 28 -19.33 -1.22 3.55
C CYS A 28 -18.61 0.07 3.15
N GLN A 29 -19.01 0.70 2.04
CA GLN A 29 -18.48 2.01 1.62
C GLN A 29 -18.79 3.13 2.61
N ILE A 30 -20.00 3.13 3.20
CA ILE A 30 -20.39 4.11 4.22
C ILE A 30 -19.60 3.87 5.52
N TRP A 31 -19.40 2.62 5.93
CA TRP A 31 -18.64 2.27 7.13
C TRP A 31 -17.14 2.55 7.01
N ALA A 32 -16.55 2.34 5.82
CA ALA A 32 -15.18 2.72 5.52
C ALA A 32 -14.98 4.25 5.61
N LYS A 33 -15.93 5.04 5.09
CA LYS A 33 -15.88 6.51 5.17
C LYS A 33 -16.03 7.06 6.59
N GLN A 34 -16.61 6.31 7.52
CA GLN A 34 -16.79 6.71 8.92
C GLN A 34 -15.67 6.23 9.86
N GLY A 35 -14.65 5.52 9.36
CA GLY A 35 -13.49 5.09 10.15
C GLY A 35 -13.81 4.01 11.21
N ARG A 36 -14.89 3.25 11.04
CA ARG A 36 -15.35 2.23 12.01
C ARG A 36 -15.33 0.82 11.40
N CYS A 37 -14.15 0.36 10.98
CA CYS A 37 -13.92 -1.03 10.56
C CYS A 37 -13.16 -1.81 11.63
N GLU A 38 -13.72 -1.95 12.84
CA GLU A 38 -13.09 -2.70 13.94
C GLU A 38 -13.69 -4.09 14.21
N GLU A 39 -14.76 -4.49 13.55
CA GLU A 39 -15.29 -5.86 13.71
C GLU A 39 -15.10 -6.68 12.44
N LYS A 40 -14.14 -7.59 12.55
CA LYS A 40 -13.85 -8.68 11.63
C LYS A 40 -15.13 -9.49 11.42
N ILE A 41 -15.87 -9.21 10.35
CA ILE A 41 -16.93 -10.10 9.87
C ILE A 41 -16.20 -11.32 9.28
N SER A 42 -15.97 -12.33 10.11
CA SER A 42 -15.45 -13.63 9.68
C SER A 42 -16.58 -14.39 9.01
N ILE A 43 -16.71 -14.22 7.69
CA ILE A 43 -17.54 -15.08 6.85
C ILE A 43 -16.62 -16.18 6.33
N ASP A 44 -16.99 -17.42 6.66
CA ASP A 44 -16.35 -18.65 6.25
C ASP A 44 -16.79 -18.97 4.81
N TYR A 45 -16.23 -18.25 3.83
CA TYR A 45 -16.31 -18.61 2.41
C TYR A 45 -14.90 -18.61 1.85
N ASP A 46 -14.33 -19.83 1.80
CA ASP A 46 -13.09 -20.12 1.12
C ASP A 46 -13.18 -19.63 -0.34
N HIS A 47 -12.19 -18.84 -0.76
CA HIS A 47 -11.85 -18.44 -2.13
C HIS A 47 -12.46 -17.19 -2.79
N GLU A 48 -13.53 -16.55 -2.29
CA GLU A 48 -14.05 -15.31 -2.92
C GLU A 48 -13.83 -14.02 -2.12
N VAL A 49 -13.48 -14.13 -0.83
CA VAL A 49 -13.27 -12.97 0.06
C VAL A 49 -11.83 -12.43 0.00
N GLU A 50 -10.85 -13.24 -0.46
CA GLU A 50 -9.47 -12.76 -0.65
C GLU A 50 -9.39 -11.69 -1.75
N VAL A 51 -10.27 -11.74 -2.75
CA VAL A 51 -10.33 -10.77 -3.86
C VAL A 51 -10.98 -9.45 -3.40
N ALA A 52 -11.97 -9.48 -2.51
CA ALA A 52 -12.70 -8.28 -2.08
C ALA A 52 -11.91 -7.35 -1.14
N VAL A 53 -10.90 -7.86 -0.42
CA VAL A 53 -10.02 -7.00 0.41
C VAL A 53 -8.90 -6.37 -0.43
N GLU A 54 -8.49 -7.04 -1.52
CA GLU A 54 -7.48 -6.54 -2.44
C GLU A 54 -8.00 -5.36 -3.28
N GLU A 55 -9.28 -5.40 -3.67
CA GLU A 55 -9.91 -4.42 -4.56
C GLU A 55 -10.26 -3.09 -3.86
N VAL A 56 -10.56 -3.08 -2.55
CA VAL A 56 -10.94 -1.86 -1.82
C VAL A 56 -9.73 -1.01 -1.38
N CYS A 57 -8.50 -1.51 -1.53
CA CYS A 57 -7.26 -0.82 -1.13
C CYS A 57 -6.18 -0.83 -2.23
N SER A 58 -6.61 -0.91 -3.49
CA SER A 58 -5.76 -0.70 -4.65
C SER A 58 -5.24 0.75 -4.66
N ALA A 59 -3.92 0.94 -4.81
CA ALA A 59 -3.34 2.28 -5.00
C ALA A 59 -3.73 2.85 -6.38
N GLU A 60 -4.05 1.96 -7.31
CA GLU A 60 -4.32 2.27 -8.71
C GLU A 60 -5.68 2.97 -8.87
N ASP A 61 -6.61 2.78 -7.93
CA ASP A 61 -7.93 3.46 -7.90
C ASP A 61 -8.00 4.66 -6.95
N SER A 62 -6.87 5.09 -6.38
CA SER A 62 -6.84 6.21 -5.42
C SER A 62 -7.20 7.56 -6.06
N GLY A 63 -7.08 7.69 -7.39
CA GLY A 63 -7.19 8.96 -8.11
C GLY A 63 -6.07 9.97 -7.76
N LEU A 64 -5.09 9.57 -6.95
CA LEU A 64 -3.98 10.43 -6.53
C LEU A 64 -2.95 10.53 -7.65
N HIS A 65 -2.47 11.74 -7.88
CA HIS A 65 -1.32 11.94 -8.75
C HIS A 65 -0.08 11.28 -8.12
N PRO A 66 0.82 10.65 -8.88
CA PRO A 66 1.98 9.96 -8.30
C PRO A 66 2.93 10.87 -7.50
N SER A 67 2.88 12.19 -7.71
CA SER A 67 3.66 13.16 -6.92
C SER A 67 2.99 13.59 -5.61
N ASP A 68 1.78 13.11 -5.32
CA ASP A 68 1.01 13.54 -4.14
C ASP A 68 1.64 13.02 -2.84
N ALA A 69 1.84 13.91 -1.87
CA ALA A 69 2.42 13.58 -0.56
C ALA A 69 1.57 12.56 0.22
N ALA A 70 0.28 12.42 -0.09
CA ALA A 70 -0.58 11.39 0.48
C ALA A 70 -0.03 9.97 0.28
N TRP A 71 0.81 9.74 -0.75
CA TRP A 71 1.49 8.47 -0.94
C TRP A 71 2.47 8.12 0.18
N VAL A 72 3.13 9.12 0.76
CA VAL A 72 4.06 8.91 1.87
C VAL A 72 3.31 8.44 3.12
N ASP A 73 2.17 9.06 3.41
CA ASP A 73 1.32 8.68 4.55
C ASP A 73 0.66 7.31 4.34
N TYR A 74 0.22 7.03 3.10
CA TYR A 74 -0.27 5.71 2.68
C TYR A 74 0.78 4.63 2.93
N CYS A 75 2.02 4.88 2.52
CA CYS A 75 3.12 3.93 2.68
C CYS A 75 3.55 3.77 4.14
N GLN A 76 3.59 4.86 4.91
CA GLN A 76 4.01 4.83 6.31
C GLN A 76 3.18 3.85 7.13
N SER A 77 1.85 3.99 7.12
CA SER A 77 0.95 3.10 7.87
C SER A 77 1.11 1.62 7.51
N ARG A 78 1.36 1.34 6.23
CA ARG A 78 1.55 -0.03 5.69
C ARG A 78 2.93 -0.60 5.97
N ILE A 79 3.97 0.24 6.06
CA ILE A 79 5.31 -0.22 6.42
C ILE A 79 5.38 -0.50 7.93
N GLU A 80 4.71 0.30 8.74
CA GLU A 80 4.68 0.12 10.20
C GLU A 80 3.90 -1.13 10.63
N ARG A 81 2.79 -1.46 9.94
CA ARG A 81 1.92 -2.61 10.28
C ARG A 81 1.37 -3.33 9.04
N PRO A 82 2.24 -3.95 8.20
CA PRO A 82 1.84 -4.48 6.91
C PRO A 82 0.80 -5.60 6.99
N GLU A 83 0.82 -6.40 8.07
CA GLU A 83 -0.09 -7.53 8.28
C GLU A 83 -1.56 -7.09 8.43
N ARG A 84 -1.81 -5.80 8.70
CA ARG A 84 -3.18 -5.24 8.74
C ARG A 84 -3.77 -5.01 7.36
N TYR A 85 -2.95 -5.03 6.32
CA TYR A 85 -3.33 -4.64 4.96
C TYR A 85 -3.15 -5.79 3.96
N GLY A 86 -2.87 -7.01 4.43
CA GLY A 86 -2.69 -8.20 3.60
C GLY A 86 -1.37 -8.92 3.90
N GLN A 87 -0.92 -9.72 2.94
CA GLN A 87 0.34 -10.45 3.07
C GLN A 87 1.53 -9.47 3.11
N ARG A 88 2.35 -9.58 4.16
CA ARG A 88 3.47 -8.66 4.43
C ARG A 88 4.33 -8.36 3.21
N THR A 89 4.81 -9.40 2.52
CA THR A 89 5.71 -9.25 1.37
C THR A 89 5.06 -8.48 0.21
N ILE A 90 3.78 -8.76 -0.08
CA ILE A 90 3.02 -8.10 -1.14
C ILE A 90 2.77 -6.63 -0.79
N VAL A 91 2.33 -6.36 0.44
CA VAL A 91 2.08 -4.99 0.93
C VAL A 91 3.35 -4.15 0.85
N LEU A 92 4.49 -4.68 1.31
CA LEU A 92 5.76 -3.97 1.28
C LEU A 92 6.28 -3.77 -0.14
N ALA A 93 6.15 -4.77 -1.03
CA ALA A 93 6.51 -4.62 -2.45
C ALA A 93 5.69 -3.52 -3.13
N LYS A 94 4.38 -3.43 -2.82
CA LYS A 94 3.51 -2.34 -3.29
C LYS A 94 3.98 -0.99 -2.76
N CYS A 95 4.32 -0.87 -1.47
CA CYS A 95 4.86 0.36 -0.91
C CYS A 95 6.19 0.76 -1.57
N VAL A 96 7.08 -0.21 -1.85
CA VAL A 96 8.33 0.05 -2.57
C VAL A 96 8.06 0.62 -3.97
N ASN A 97 7.13 0.02 -4.72
CA ASN A 97 6.75 0.52 -6.06
C ASN A 97 6.18 1.95 -5.99
N VAL A 98 5.28 2.21 -5.04
CA VAL A 98 4.69 3.55 -4.83
C VAL A 98 5.78 4.57 -4.50
N LEU A 99 6.67 4.25 -3.56
CA LEU A 99 7.74 5.17 -3.14
C LEU A 99 8.77 5.41 -4.24
N PHE A 100 9.10 4.40 -5.04
CA PHE A 100 9.91 4.59 -6.24
C PHE A 100 9.25 5.58 -7.19
N LYS A 101 7.99 5.32 -7.59
CA LYS A 101 7.23 6.20 -8.48
C LYS A 101 7.10 7.62 -7.92
N TYR A 102 6.89 7.78 -6.62
CA TYR A 102 6.82 9.09 -5.96
C TYR A 102 8.13 9.85 -6.05
N LEU A 103 9.27 9.19 -5.81
CA LEU A 103 10.60 9.79 -5.89
C LEU A 103 11.08 10.04 -7.32
N ASP A 104 10.58 9.29 -8.30
CA ASP A 104 10.87 9.52 -9.73
C ASP A 104 10.52 10.98 -10.15
N TYR A 105 9.52 11.59 -9.49
CA TYR A 105 9.17 13.00 -9.67
C TYR A 105 10.22 13.94 -9.08
N GLY A 106 10.75 14.82 -9.94
CA GLY A 106 11.82 15.75 -9.58
C GLY A 106 11.57 16.60 -8.33
N SER A 107 10.32 17.03 -8.11
CA SER A 107 9.93 17.83 -6.94
C SER A 107 10.05 17.08 -5.61
N ASN A 108 10.00 15.75 -5.65
CA ASN A 108 9.89 14.90 -4.46
C ASN A 108 11.22 14.27 -4.07
N ARG A 109 12.27 14.44 -4.89
CA ARG A 109 13.59 13.83 -4.66
C ARG A 109 14.24 14.24 -3.34
N ALA A 110 13.86 15.40 -2.80
CA ALA A 110 14.36 15.92 -1.53
C ALA A 110 13.48 15.52 -0.32
N ASP A 111 12.45 14.70 -0.52
CA ASP A 111 11.56 14.24 0.55
C ASP A 111 12.27 13.20 1.44
N ALA A 112 12.74 13.67 2.59
CA ALA A 112 13.48 12.85 3.54
C ALA A 112 12.68 11.65 4.06
N ARG A 113 11.36 11.81 4.27
CA ARG A 113 10.51 10.73 4.80
C ARG A 113 10.37 9.61 3.78
N ALA A 114 10.16 9.97 2.52
CA ALA A 114 10.05 8.98 1.45
C ALA A 114 11.32 8.12 1.33
N TRP A 115 12.52 8.71 1.45
CA TRP A 115 13.79 7.97 1.45
C TRP A 115 13.92 7.00 2.63
N VAL A 116 13.59 7.45 3.83
CA VAL A 116 13.65 6.61 5.04
C VAL A 116 12.67 5.44 4.94
N LEU A 117 11.45 5.70 4.48
CA LEU A 117 10.43 4.67 4.28
C LEU A 117 10.83 3.68 3.19
N LEU A 118 11.37 4.15 2.06
CA LEU A 118 11.78 3.28 0.96
C LEU A 118 12.91 2.36 1.41
N HIS A 119 13.93 2.92 2.08
CA HIS A 119 15.00 2.13 2.67
C HIS A 119 14.43 1.06 3.61
N ALA A 120 13.55 1.44 4.53
CA ALA A 120 12.95 0.51 5.49
C ALA A 120 12.16 -0.62 4.81
N ALA A 121 11.35 -0.30 3.80
CA ALA A 121 10.54 -1.28 3.10
C ALA A 121 11.39 -2.27 2.30
N VAL A 122 12.41 -1.79 1.58
CA VAL A 122 13.30 -2.63 0.75
C VAL A 122 14.02 -3.71 1.55
N GLN A 123 14.34 -3.47 2.83
CA GLN A 123 15.00 -4.46 3.69
C GLN A 123 14.19 -5.76 3.88
N PHE A 124 12.87 -5.73 3.66
CA PHE A 124 11.97 -6.85 3.94
C PHE A 124 11.24 -7.39 2.71
N VAL A 125 11.48 -6.82 1.53
CA VAL A 125 10.86 -7.26 0.28
C VAL A 125 11.68 -8.40 -0.33
N ASP A 126 10.98 -9.41 -0.85
CA ASP A 126 11.60 -10.49 -1.60
C ASP A 126 12.35 -9.91 -2.82
N PRO A 127 13.65 -10.24 -3.01
CA PRO A 127 14.41 -9.83 -4.19
C PRO A 127 13.69 -10.08 -5.52
N ALA A 128 12.92 -11.17 -5.65
CA ALA A 128 12.17 -11.48 -6.87
C ALA A 128 11.11 -10.41 -7.22
N LEU A 129 10.54 -9.73 -6.22
CA LEU A 129 9.60 -8.62 -6.40
C LEU A 129 10.31 -7.27 -6.56
N LEU A 130 11.51 -7.13 -6.00
CA LEU A 130 12.30 -5.90 -6.08
C LEU A 130 13.00 -5.74 -7.43
N ILE A 131 13.55 -6.84 -7.99
CA ILE A 131 14.36 -6.83 -9.22
C ILE A 131 13.62 -6.15 -10.40
N PRO A 132 12.35 -6.48 -10.71
CA PRO A 132 11.63 -5.82 -11.80
C PRO A 132 11.49 -4.31 -11.59
N LEU A 133 11.21 -3.87 -10.35
CA LEU A 133 11.08 -2.45 -10.02
C LEU A 133 12.42 -1.72 -10.17
N TRP A 134 13.51 -2.38 -9.79
CA TRP A 134 14.86 -1.80 -9.89
C TRP A 134 15.40 -1.78 -11.33
N ARG A 135 15.10 -2.80 -12.12
CA ARG A 135 15.55 -2.93 -13.52
C ARG A 135 15.13 -1.75 -14.39
N GLU A 136 13.99 -1.11 -14.12
CA GLU A 136 13.55 0.08 -14.85
C GLU A 136 14.34 1.35 -14.49
N ARG A 137 15.12 1.30 -13.41
CA ARG A 137 15.69 2.47 -12.72
C ARG A 137 17.21 2.44 -12.61
N TYR A 138 17.83 1.26 -12.74
CA TYR A 138 19.23 1.04 -12.35
C TYR A 138 20.22 2.01 -12.99
N ASP A 139 20.00 2.40 -14.25
CA ASP A 139 20.92 3.22 -15.01
C ASP A 139 20.74 4.71 -14.70
N TRP A 140 19.52 5.23 -14.61
CA TRP A 140 19.27 6.67 -14.51
C TRP A 140 18.97 7.14 -13.08
N TRP A 141 18.43 6.29 -12.23
CA TRP A 141 17.89 6.68 -10.91
C TRP A 141 18.99 7.16 -9.95
N PRO A 142 20.14 6.46 -9.77
CA PRO A 142 21.23 6.96 -8.92
C PRO A 142 21.79 8.31 -9.39
N ARG A 143 21.89 8.51 -10.71
CA ARG A 143 22.40 9.75 -11.32
C ARG A 143 21.45 10.93 -11.14
N SER A 144 20.15 10.64 -11.00
CA SER A 144 19.09 11.64 -10.89
C SER A 144 18.79 12.05 -9.45
N HIS A 145 19.20 11.24 -8.47
CA HIS A 145 18.93 11.42 -7.04
C HIS A 145 20.18 11.87 -6.28
N THR A 146 20.75 13.00 -6.72
CA THR A 146 21.93 13.63 -6.10
C THR A 146 21.58 14.88 -5.28
N VAL A 147 20.28 15.14 -5.07
CA VAL A 147 19.82 16.32 -4.32
C VAL A 147 20.26 16.22 -2.86
N PRO A 148 20.59 17.35 -2.19
CA PRO A 148 20.93 17.32 -0.77
C PRO A 148 19.76 16.83 0.08
N LEU A 149 20.02 15.93 1.02
CA LEU A 149 19.05 15.47 2.01
C LEU A 149 19.53 15.78 3.44
N PRO A 150 18.62 15.80 4.43
CA PRO A 150 19.00 15.74 5.84
C PRO A 150 19.87 14.51 6.14
N PRO A 151 20.77 14.56 7.14
CA PRO A 151 21.80 13.53 7.35
C PRO A 151 21.28 12.09 7.43
N GLU A 152 20.15 11.88 8.11
CA GLU A 152 19.53 10.56 8.22
C GLU A 152 19.09 10.03 6.85
N ALA A 153 18.31 10.81 6.11
CA ALA A 153 17.83 10.42 4.79
C ALA A 153 18.97 10.24 3.78
N GLU A 154 20.03 11.06 3.88
CA GLU A 154 21.25 10.91 3.08
C GLU A 154 21.94 9.56 3.36
N SER A 155 22.08 9.18 4.63
CA SER A 155 22.64 7.87 5.02
C SER A 155 21.78 6.73 4.47
N ARG A 156 20.45 6.81 4.63
CA ARG A 156 19.52 5.78 4.14
C ARG A 156 19.52 5.67 2.62
N ARG A 157 19.61 6.79 1.90
CA ARG A 157 19.80 6.78 0.44
C ARG A 157 21.10 6.08 0.06
N GLY A 158 22.21 6.40 0.74
CA GLY A 158 23.51 5.78 0.47
C GLY A 158 23.48 4.26 0.68
N GLU A 159 22.95 3.80 1.81
CA GLU A 159 22.76 2.38 2.13
C GLU A 159 21.87 1.68 1.09
N LEU A 160 20.73 2.30 0.74
CA LEU A 160 19.79 1.78 -0.25
C LEU A 160 20.46 1.63 -1.62
N LEU A 161 21.14 2.66 -2.11
CA LEU A 161 21.80 2.63 -3.42
C LEU A 161 22.93 1.60 -3.46
N ALA A 162 23.69 1.46 -2.37
CA ALA A 162 24.71 0.42 -2.27
C ALA A 162 24.09 -0.99 -2.34
N ALA A 163 22.98 -1.23 -1.62
CA ALA A 163 22.27 -2.51 -1.68
C ALA A 163 21.72 -2.78 -3.08
N LEU A 164 21.02 -1.81 -3.68
CA LEU A 164 20.45 -1.94 -5.02
C LEU A 164 21.50 -2.15 -6.12
N ALA A 165 22.70 -1.59 -5.97
CA ALA A 165 23.80 -1.81 -6.90
C ALA A 165 24.30 -3.27 -6.91
N THR A 166 24.05 -4.03 -5.84
CA THR A 166 24.38 -5.46 -5.76
C THR A 166 23.25 -6.38 -6.22
N THR A 167 22.06 -5.83 -6.46
CA THR A 167 20.89 -6.58 -6.92
C THR A 167 21.06 -7.00 -8.38
N PRO A 168 20.83 -8.28 -8.73
CA PRO A 168 20.87 -8.74 -10.12
C PRO A 168 19.86 -7.98 -11.01
N ILE A 169 20.23 -7.71 -12.26
CA ILE A 169 19.38 -7.02 -13.23
C ILE A 169 18.92 -7.97 -14.35
N GLU A 170 19.57 -9.15 -14.47
CA GLU A 170 19.31 -10.18 -15.49
C GLU A 170 18.06 -11.02 -15.19
#